data_AF-A0A6A1WG00-F1
#
_entry.id   AF-A0A6A1WG00-F1
#
_cell.length_a   1.000
_cell.length_b   1.000
_cell.length_c   1.000
_cell.angle_alpha   90.00
_cell.angle_beta   90.00
_cell.angle_gamma   90.00
#
_symmetry.space_group_name_H-M   'P 1'
#
loop_
_entity.id
_entity.type
_entity.pdbx_description
1 polymer ?
#
loop_
_entity_poly.entity_id
_entity_poly.type
_entity_poly.pdbx_seq_one_letter_code
_entity_poly.pdbx_strand_id
1 'polypeptide(L)'
;MSGALYLKAYFSASKRADQSPDWEQVLLRILDLVMDIASEEITDLMRTPSSVIFDAAMSGNIQFLGLLLRRYPELLWEKDEKGRSVFHVAILYRQEKVFNLIYNTGAVRDYLVGIEDSDGNNMLHLAGMSSENKDKLGGLRATHQMQREILWFKVFL
;
A
#
# COMPACT_ATOMS: atom_id res chain seq x y z
N MET A 1 -5.13 19.96 2.37
CA MET A 1 -6.18 19.02 2.84
C MET A 1 -5.54 18.04 3.81
N SER A 2 -6.04 17.94 5.04
CA SER A 2 -5.60 16.92 6.01
C SER A 2 -5.93 15.52 5.51
N GLY A 3 -5.08 14.54 5.80
CA GLY A 3 -5.21 13.18 5.29
C GLY A 3 -6.52 12.46 5.62
N ALA A 4 -7.09 12.79 6.78
CA ALA A 4 -8.42 12.33 7.19
C ALA A 4 -9.54 12.78 6.22
N LEU A 5 -9.38 13.94 5.56
CA LEU A 5 -10.34 14.44 4.58
C LEU A 5 -10.27 13.67 3.26
N TYR A 6 -9.10 13.15 2.88
CA TYR A 6 -8.93 12.37 1.65
C TYR A 6 -9.60 11.00 1.77
N LEU A 7 -9.34 10.27 2.87
CA LEU A 7 -10.00 9.00 3.14
C LEU A 7 -11.53 9.18 3.23
N LYS A 8 -11.99 10.21 3.95
CA LYS A 8 -13.42 10.51 4.07
C LYS A 8 -14.06 10.82 2.72
N ALA A 9 -13.40 11.60 1.86
CA ALA A 9 -13.87 11.90 0.51
C ALA A 9 -13.89 10.65 -0.39
N TYR A 10 -12.83 9.85 -0.38
CA TYR A 10 -12.70 8.62 -1.16
C TYR A 10 -13.81 7.61 -0.80
N PHE A 11 -14.00 7.31 0.48
CA PHE A 11 -15.07 6.41 0.93
C PHE A 11 -16.47 6.98 0.67
N SER A 12 -16.65 8.30 0.79
CA SER A 12 -17.95 8.94 0.46
C SER A 12 -18.30 8.89 -1.02
N ALA A 13 -17.30 8.90 -1.91
CA ALA A 13 -17.48 8.76 -3.35
C ALA A 13 -17.74 7.30 -3.74
N SER A 14 -17.02 6.36 -3.10
CA SER A 14 -17.24 4.92 -3.28
C SER A 14 -18.65 4.48 -2.87
N LYS A 15 -19.15 5.00 -1.75
CA LYS A 15 -20.48 4.68 -1.20
C LYS A 15 -21.66 5.16 -2.06
N ARG A 16 -21.43 6.06 -3.03
CA ARG A 16 -22.46 6.52 -3.98
C ARG A 16 -22.53 5.67 -5.25
N ALA A 17 -21.54 4.81 -5.50
CA ALA A 17 -21.36 4.15 -6.79
C ALA A 17 -21.90 2.71 -6.86
N ASP A 18 -22.34 2.09 -5.76
CA ASP A 18 -22.76 0.69 -5.76
C ASP A 18 -23.91 0.41 -4.78
N GLN A 19 -24.93 -0.35 -5.21
CA GLN A 19 -26.08 -0.84 -4.43
C GLN A 19 -26.00 -2.35 -4.14
N SER A 20 -24.82 -2.96 -4.33
CA SER A 20 -24.50 -4.33 -3.93
C SER A 20 -24.39 -4.46 -2.39
N PRO A 21 -24.48 -5.67 -1.78
CA PRO A 21 -24.36 -5.84 -0.33
C PRO A 21 -23.13 -5.09 0.18
N ASP A 22 -23.21 -4.51 1.38
CA ASP A 22 -22.14 -3.75 2.04
C ASP A 22 -20.92 -4.69 2.26
N TRP A 23 -20.16 -4.93 1.20
CA TRP A 23 -19.08 -5.91 1.13
C TRP A 23 -17.97 -5.51 2.09
N GLU A 24 -17.87 -4.21 2.42
CA GLU A 24 -17.04 -3.70 3.51
C GLU A 24 -17.46 -4.34 4.84
N GLN A 25 -18.75 -4.37 5.17
CA GLN A 25 -19.23 -5.01 6.39
C GLN A 25 -19.06 -6.53 6.38
N VAL A 26 -19.29 -7.17 5.23
CA VAL A 26 -19.06 -8.62 5.09
C VAL A 26 -17.58 -8.94 5.30
N LEU A 27 -16.69 -8.17 4.68
CA LEU A 27 -15.25 -8.31 4.82
C LEU A 27 -14.79 -8.04 6.26
N LEU A 28 -15.31 -7.01 6.93
CA LEU A 28 -15.02 -6.72 8.33
C LEU A 28 -15.48 -7.85 9.24
N ARG A 29 -16.68 -8.39 9.03
CA ARG A 29 -17.17 -9.56 9.78
C ARG A 29 -16.32 -10.80 9.56
N ILE A 30 -15.87 -11.04 8.32
CA ILE A 30 -14.98 -12.15 8.01
C ILE A 30 -13.64 -11.95 8.72
N LEU A 31 -13.08 -10.74 8.69
CA LEU A 31 -11.85 -10.40 9.40
C LEU A 31 -12.00 -10.60 10.92
N ASP A 32 -13.04 -10.05 11.53
CA ASP A 32 -13.29 -10.20 12.97
C ASP A 32 -13.48 -11.69 13.33
N LEU A 33 -14.23 -12.45 12.52
CA LEU A 33 -14.44 -13.89 12.74
C LEU A 33 -13.14 -14.69 12.59
N VAL A 34 -12.29 -14.38 11.61
CA VAL A 34 -10.99 -15.03 11.42
C VAL A 34 -10.06 -14.74 12.61
N MET A 35 -10.11 -13.52 13.14
CA MET A 35 -9.35 -13.12 14.33
C MET A 35 -9.86 -13.81 15.61
N ASP A 36 -11.17 -14.03 15.72
CA ASP A 36 -11.81 -14.66 16.88
C ASP A 36 -11.70 -16.19 16.88
N ILE A 37 -11.63 -16.84 15.71
CA ILE A 37 -11.54 -18.31 15.59
C ILE A 37 -10.14 -18.85 15.92
N ALA A 38 -9.10 -18.02 15.75
CA ALA A 38 -7.71 -18.21 16.17
C ALA A 38 -7.29 -19.64 16.61
N SER A 39 -7.01 -20.52 15.64
CA SER A 39 -6.01 -21.57 15.82
C SER A 39 -4.61 -20.95 15.76
N GLU A 40 -3.63 -21.56 16.44
CA GLU A 40 -2.24 -21.08 16.51
C GLU A 40 -1.64 -20.79 15.10
N GLU A 41 -2.00 -21.59 14.08
CA GLU A 41 -1.57 -21.44 12.68
C GLU A 41 -2.17 -20.23 11.95
N ILE A 42 -3.48 -19.97 12.08
CA ILE A 42 -4.12 -18.81 11.45
C ILE A 42 -3.68 -17.54 12.19
N THR A 43 -3.53 -17.63 13.51
CA THR A 43 -2.93 -16.55 14.26
C THR A 43 -1.48 -16.34 13.89
N ASP A 44 -0.67 -17.32 13.48
CA ASP A 44 0.70 -17.06 13.03
C ASP A 44 0.75 -16.42 11.63
N LEU A 45 -0.12 -16.85 10.72
CA LEU A 45 -0.32 -16.23 9.41
C LEU A 45 -0.84 -14.78 9.51
N MET A 46 -1.59 -14.46 10.56
CA MET A 46 -2.15 -13.12 10.84
C MET A 46 -1.37 -12.33 11.90
N ARG A 47 -0.55 -12.98 12.77
CA ARG A 47 0.47 -12.42 13.70
C ARG A 47 1.75 -12.09 12.98
N THR A 48 1.87 -12.51 11.72
CA THR A 48 2.62 -11.81 10.70
C THR A 48 1.67 -10.86 9.92
N PRO A 49 0.99 -9.89 10.59
CA PRO A 49 0.13 -8.94 9.89
C PRO A 49 0.95 -8.08 8.91
N SER A 50 2.27 -8.08 9.08
CA SER A 50 3.26 -7.66 8.11
C SER A 50 2.94 -8.22 6.71
N SER A 51 2.71 -9.52 6.50
CA SER A 51 2.47 -10.04 5.14
C SER A 51 1.22 -9.44 4.50
N VAL A 52 0.08 -9.41 5.20
CA VAL A 52 -1.21 -9.03 4.61
C VAL A 52 -1.23 -7.58 4.12
N ILE A 53 -0.63 -6.65 4.88
CA ILE A 53 -0.52 -5.25 4.43
C ILE A 53 0.42 -5.13 3.22
N PHE A 54 1.53 -5.88 3.19
CA PHE A 54 2.48 -5.86 2.08
C PHE A 54 1.92 -6.56 0.83
N ASP A 55 1.16 -7.64 0.97
CA ASP A 55 0.48 -8.34 -0.13
C ASP A 55 -0.59 -7.45 -0.77
N ALA A 56 -1.36 -6.75 0.06
CA ALA A 56 -2.33 -5.75 -0.39
C ALA A 56 -1.63 -4.60 -1.14
N ALA A 57 -0.51 -4.11 -0.60
CA ALA A 57 0.27 -3.05 -1.22
C ALA A 57 0.93 -3.48 -2.54
N MET A 58 1.50 -4.69 -2.59
CA MET A 58 2.12 -5.31 -3.76
C MET A 58 1.11 -5.52 -4.89
N SER A 59 -0.09 -6.04 -4.55
CA SER A 59 -1.17 -6.30 -5.50
C SER A 59 -1.89 -5.04 -5.99
N GLY A 60 -1.74 -3.90 -5.28
CA GLY A 60 -2.46 -2.68 -5.61
C GLY A 60 -3.90 -2.64 -5.10
N ASN A 61 -4.24 -3.46 -4.10
CA ASN A 61 -5.59 -3.57 -3.55
C ASN A 61 -5.89 -2.43 -2.55
N ILE A 62 -6.19 -1.25 -3.10
CA ILE A 62 -6.43 0.00 -2.34
C ILE A 62 -7.62 -0.12 -1.39
N GLN A 63 -8.67 -0.84 -1.80
CA GLN A 63 -9.91 -0.97 -1.04
C GLN A 63 -9.66 -1.75 0.26
N PHE A 64 -9.05 -2.92 0.13
CA PHE A 64 -8.68 -3.75 1.27
C PHE A 64 -7.66 -3.05 2.15
N LEU A 65 -6.64 -2.43 1.56
CA LEU A 65 -5.63 -1.67 2.30
C LEU A 65 -6.25 -0.50 3.08
N GLY A 66 -7.20 0.22 2.48
CA GLY A 66 -7.90 1.32 3.15
C GLY A 66 -8.75 0.86 4.33
N LEU A 67 -9.42 -0.29 4.21
CA LEU A 67 -10.17 -0.90 5.30
C LEU A 67 -9.23 -1.37 6.42
N LEU A 68 -8.15 -2.04 6.05
CA LEU A 68 -7.15 -2.56 6.98
C LEU A 68 -6.50 -1.43 7.79
N LEU A 69 -6.03 -0.38 7.13
CA LEU A 69 -5.42 0.79 7.76
C LEU A 69 -6.40 1.64 8.60
N ARG A 70 -7.69 1.59 8.28
CA ARG A 70 -8.72 2.24 9.09
C ARG A 70 -8.97 1.49 10.40
N ARG A 71 -8.84 0.17 10.38
CA ARG A 71 -9.06 -0.69 11.55
C ARG A 71 -7.80 -0.84 12.41
N TYR A 72 -6.65 -0.98 11.76
CA TYR A 72 -5.34 -1.25 12.35
C TYR A 72 -4.30 -0.24 11.79
N PRO A 73 -4.38 1.04 12.20
CA PRO A 73 -3.46 2.08 11.72
C PRO A 73 -2.00 1.83 12.10
N GLU A 74 -1.74 1.04 13.15
CA GLU A 74 -0.41 0.64 13.60
C GLU A 74 0.38 -0.16 12.56
N LEU A 75 -0.30 -0.83 11.63
CA LEU A 75 0.33 -1.61 10.56
C LEU A 75 1.16 -0.74 9.60
N LEU A 76 0.96 0.59 9.60
CA LEU A 76 1.79 1.53 8.84
C LEU A 76 3.27 1.51 9.25
N TRP A 77 3.56 1.12 10.49
CA TRP A 77 4.90 1.13 11.06
C TRP A 77 5.62 -0.21 10.89
N GLU A 78 4.92 -1.24 10.42
CA GLU A 78 5.47 -2.56 10.19
C GLU A 78 6.53 -2.56 9.10
N LYS A 79 7.45 -3.53 9.21
CA LYS A 79 8.46 -3.82 8.20
C LYS A 79 8.35 -5.27 7.78
N ASP A 80 8.57 -5.54 6.50
CA ASP A 80 8.64 -6.90 5.99
C ASP A 80 9.97 -7.56 6.36
N GLU A 81 10.15 -8.82 5.94
CA GLU A 81 11.37 -9.60 6.20
C GLU A 81 12.66 -8.94 5.66
N LYS A 82 12.53 -8.03 4.70
CA LYS A 82 13.63 -7.26 4.10
C LYS A 82 13.75 -5.86 4.70
N GLY A 83 13.09 -5.59 5.82
CA GLY A 83 13.09 -4.27 6.46
C GLY A 83 12.30 -3.21 5.68
N ARG A 84 11.51 -3.60 4.68
CA ARG A 84 10.79 -2.68 3.80
C ARG A 84 9.49 -2.24 4.44
N SER A 85 9.21 -0.94 4.37
CA SER A 85 7.91 -0.39 4.74
C SER A 85 6.90 -0.61 3.61
N VAL A 86 5.62 -0.33 3.90
CA VAL A 86 4.55 -0.44 2.90
C VAL A 86 4.77 0.54 1.72
N PHE A 87 5.51 1.64 1.96
CA PHE A 87 5.92 2.58 0.91
C PHE A 87 6.98 1.97 -0.01
N HIS A 88 7.99 1.32 0.56
CA HIS A 88 9.00 0.60 -0.21
C HIS A 88 8.36 -0.43 -1.14
N VAL A 89 7.42 -1.23 -0.61
CA VAL A 89 6.67 -2.21 -1.39
C VAL A 89 5.84 -1.53 -2.49
N ALA A 90 5.07 -0.48 -2.17
CA ALA A 90 4.26 0.23 -3.17
C ALA A 90 5.10 0.80 -4.33
N ILE A 91 6.30 1.32 -4.04
CA ILE A 91 7.23 1.85 -5.05
C ILE A 91 7.82 0.74 -5.91
N LEU A 92 8.29 -0.33 -5.25
CA LEU A 92 8.91 -1.48 -5.91
C LEU A 92 7.95 -2.15 -6.90
N TYR A 93 6.65 -2.19 -6.59
CA TYR A 93 5.62 -2.78 -7.45
C TYR A 93 4.85 -1.76 -8.31
N ARG A 94 5.27 -0.49 -8.34
CA ARG A 94 4.67 0.58 -9.16
C ARG A 94 3.20 0.87 -8.86
N GLN A 95 2.79 0.68 -7.61
CA GLN A 95 1.41 0.84 -7.15
C GLN A 95 1.15 2.28 -6.71
N GLU A 96 1.09 3.20 -7.68
CA GLU A 96 0.94 4.65 -7.45
C GLU A 96 -0.28 5.00 -6.59
N LYS A 97 -1.41 4.35 -6.84
CA LYS A 97 -2.64 4.61 -6.07
C LYS A 97 -2.54 4.17 -4.61
N VAL A 98 -1.80 3.09 -4.37
CA VAL A 98 -1.48 2.63 -3.01
C VAL A 98 -0.55 3.63 -2.33
N PHE A 99 0.52 4.05 -3.01
CA PHE A 99 1.41 5.08 -2.49
C PHE A 99 0.64 6.36 -2.10
N ASN A 100 -0.23 6.83 -3.00
CA ASN A 100 -1.06 8.01 -2.75
C ASN A 100 -2.03 7.82 -1.59
N LEU A 101 -2.64 6.63 -1.44
CA LEU A 101 -3.51 6.31 -0.30
C LEU A 101 -2.74 6.48 1.02
N ILE A 102 -1.58 5.83 1.13
CA ILE A 102 -0.81 5.78 2.37
C ILE A 102 -0.16 7.14 2.67
N TYR A 103 0.40 7.81 1.66
CA TYR A 103 0.97 9.16 1.77
C TYR A 103 -0.07 10.17 2.26
N ASN A 104 -1.30 10.05 1.75
CA ASN A 104 -2.41 10.90 2.17
C ASN A 104 -3.03 10.49 3.50
N THR A 105 -2.56 9.46 4.21
CA THR A 105 -3.01 9.20 5.60
C THR A 105 -2.42 10.21 6.59
N GLY A 106 -1.40 11.00 6.16
CA GLY A 106 -0.91 12.18 6.88
C GLY A 106 0.04 11.90 8.05
N ALA A 107 -0.02 10.71 8.65
CA ALA A 107 0.79 10.31 9.81
C ALA A 107 2.29 10.11 9.52
N VAL A 108 2.71 10.15 8.25
CA VAL A 108 3.97 9.51 7.83
C VAL A 108 4.97 10.47 7.16
N ARG A 109 4.62 11.74 6.93
CA ARG A 109 5.46 12.64 6.11
C ARG A 109 6.89 12.79 6.62
N ASP A 110 7.08 12.93 7.92
CA ASP A 110 8.41 13.07 8.52
C ASP A 110 9.13 11.73 8.67
N TYR A 111 8.37 10.63 8.81
CA TYR A 111 8.92 9.27 8.87
C TYR A 111 9.54 8.84 7.54
N LEU A 112 8.96 9.27 6.41
CA LEU A 112 9.38 8.87 5.06
C LEU A 112 10.81 9.24 4.69
N VAL A 113 11.35 10.31 5.25
CA VAL A 113 12.66 10.86 4.83
C VAL A 113 13.83 9.97 5.26
N GLY A 114 13.65 9.12 6.28
CA GLY A 114 14.71 8.30 6.86
C GLY A 114 14.48 6.79 6.80
N ILE A 115 13.48 6.30 6.06
CA ILE A 115 13.24 4.85 5.97
C ILE A 115 14.18 4.24 4.96
N GLU A 116 14.96 3.27 5.41
CA GLU A 116 15.78 2.40 4.59
C GLU A 116 15.34 0.95 4.81
N ASP A 117 15.46 0.13 3.76
CA ASP A 117 15.36 -1.31 3.89
C ASP A 117 16.63 -1.92 4.49
N SER A 118 16.66 -3.25 4.67
CA SER A 118 17.81 -3.94 5.27
C SER A 118 19.11 -3.80 4.46
N ASP A 119 19.02 -3.42 3.18
CA ASP A 119 20.17 -3.21 2.29
C ASP A 119 20.59 -1.73 2.24
N GLY A 120 19.96 -0.85 3.04
CA GLY A 120 20.23 0.59 3.03
C GLY A 120 19.54 1.33 1.88
N ASN A 121 18.63 0.69 1.16
CA ASN A 121 17.89 1.35 0.07
C ASN A 121 16.74 2.18 0.64
N ASN A 122 16.86 3.49 0.51
CA ASN A 122 15.70 4.38 0.62
C ASN A 122 14.74 4.25 -0.59
N MET A 123 13.59 4.91 -0.48
CA MET A 123 12.55 4.97 -1.53
C MET A 123 13.06 5.40 -2.92
N LEU A 124 14.04 6.30 -3.00
CA LEU A 124 14.61 6.77 -4.26
C LEU A 124 15.46 5.69 -4.93
N HIS A 125 16.25 4.94 -4.17
CA HIS A 125 16.98 3.78 -4.70
C HIS A 125 16.00 2.75 -5.28
N LEU A 126 14.95 2.39 -4.54
CA LEU A 126 13.94 1.43 -5.00
C LEU A 126 13.16 1.92 -6.23
N ALA A 127 12.90 3.23 -6.32
CA ALA A 127 12.28 3.83 -7.50
C ALA A 127 13.13 3.59 -8.76
N GLY A 128 14.45 3.70 -8.67
CA GLY A 128 15.37 3.40 -9.78
C GLY A 128 15.59 1.91 -10.06
N MET A 129 15.50 1.05 -9.04
CA MET A 129 15.73 -0.39 -9.18
C MET A 129 14.59 -1.16 -9.83
N SER A 130 13.35 -0.67 -9.72
CA SER A 130 12.13 -1.36 -10.18
C SER A 130 11.94 -1.32 -11.72
N SER A 131 12.99 -1.77 -12.40
CA SER A 131 13.02 -2.20 -13.80
C SER A 131 12.89 -3.72 -13.93
N GLU A 132 12.85 -4.49 -12.84
CA GLU A 132 12.89 -5.96 -12.89
C GLU A 132 11.59 -6.65 -13.31
N ASN A 133 10.50 -5.91 -13.56
CA ASN A 133 9.37 -6.43 -14.35
C ASN A 133 9.63 -6.35 -15.87
N LYS A 134 10.91 -6.52 -16.27
CA LYS A 134 11.41 -6.49 -17.66
C LYS A 134 10.85 -7.61 -18.53
N ASP A 135 10.41 -8.71 -17.94
CA ASP A 135 10.16 -9.94 -18.71
C ASP A 135 8.76 -10.05 -19.34
N LYS A 136 7.87 -9.07 -19.16
CA LYS A 136 6.48 -9.22 -19.63
C LYS A 136 6.00 -8.32 -20.76
N LEU A 137 6.68 -7.24 -21.16
CA LEU A 137 6.18 -6.41 -22.28
C LEU A 137 7.29 -5.49 -22.85
N GLY A 138 7.97 -5.94 -23.90
CA GLY A 138 9.13 -5.29 -24.51
C GLY A 138 8.91 -3.84 -24.98
N GLY A 139 10.03 -3.11 -25.14
CA GLY A 139 10.24 -1.88 -25.92
C GLY A 139 9.31 -0.69 -25.67
N LEU A 140 8.03 -0.83 -26.00
CA LEU A 140 7.02 0.24 -25.97
C LEU A 140 6.71 0.77 -24.57
N ARG A 141 6.83 -0.06 -23.53
CA ARG A 141 6.61 0.39 -22.14
C ARG A 141 7.80 1.17 -21.58
N ALA A 142 9.03 0.98 -22.05
CA ALA A 142 10.18 1.73 -21.55
C ALA A 142 10.03 3.24 -21.82
N THR A 143 9.55 3.60 -23.01
CA THR A 143 9.27 5.01 -23.36
C THR A 143 8.11 5.59 -22.56
N HIS A 144 7.04 4.82 -22.31
CA HIS A 144 5.93 5.23 -21.45
C HIS A 144 6.31 5.28 -19.96
N GLN A 145 7.20 4.40 -19.51
CA GLN A 145 7.78 4.35 -18.17
C GLN A 145 8.67 5.58 -17.94
N MET A 146 9.56 5.91 -18.88
CA MET A 146 10.35 7.15 -18.86
C MET A 146 9.46 8.39 -18.86
N GLN A 147 8.39 8.42 -19.65
CA GLN A 147 7.43 9.53 -19.63
C GLN A 147 6.71 9.67 -18.28
N ARG A 148 6.30 8.55 -17.64
CA ARG A 148 5.72 8.60 -16.29
C ARG A 148 6.74 8.99 -15.23
N GLU A 149 7.98 8.50 -15.30
CA GLU A 149 9.03 8.85 -14.35
C GLU A 149 9.40 10.33 -14.44
N ILE A 150 9.46 10.92 -15.65
CA ILE A 150 9.61 12.38 -15.83
C ILE A 150 8.46 13.17 -15.18
N LEU A 151 7.22 12.68 -15.29
CA LEU A 151 6.07 13.33 -14.64
C LEU A 151 6.14 13.19 -13.11
N TRP A 152 6.64 12.06 -12.61
CA TRP A 152 6.89 11.84 -11.19
C TRP A 152 7.92 12.83 -10.64
N PHE A 153 9.04 13.06 -11.33
CA PHE A 153 10.07 14.00 -10.89
C PHE A 153 9.61 15.47 -10.86
N LYS A 154 8.67 15.88 -11.72
CA LYS A 154 8.14 17.26 -11.74
C LYS A 154 7.21 17.59 -10.57
N VAL A 155 6.71 16.59 -9.85
CA VAL A 155 5.81 16.79 -8.70
C VAL A 155 6.58 16.99 -7.39
N PHE A 156 7.87 16.62 -7.35
CA PHE A 156 8.73 16.69 -6.17
C PHE A 156 9.75 17.86 -6.18
N LEU A 157 9.77 18.70 -7.23
CA LEU A 157 10.45 20.00 -7.28
C LEU A 157 9.43 21.13 -7.11
#